data_AF-A0A2T2UIQ8-F1
#
_entry.id   AF-A0A2T2UIQ8-F1
#
_cell.length_a   1.000
_cell.length_b   1.000
_cell.length_c   1.000
_cell.angle_alpha   90.00
_cell.angle_beta   90.00
_cell.angle_gamma   90.00
#
_symmetry.space_group_name_H-M   'P 1'
#
loop_
_entity.id
_entity.type
_entity.pdbx_description
1 polymer ?
#
loop_
_entity_poly.entity_id
_entity_poly.type
_entity_poly.pdbx_seq_one_letter_code
_entity_poly.pdbx_strand_id
1 'polypeptide(L)'
;MDAEPYEPDHPVRFITATSLFDGHDAAINIMRRILQATGVEVIPLGHNRSVQEIVETAIEEDAQGIAVSSYQGGHMEYFTYMHDLLEEKGADHIRIYGGGGGVIVPAEKKELEEYGIARIFRPEEGMEMGLQGMIDSMVEACDFPIVDADFAVPDEVPARDDRVLARE
;
A
#
# COMPACT_ATOMS: atom_id res chain seq x y z
N MET A 1 -15.18 18.51 16.28
CA MET A 1 -16.25 17.77 15.58
C MET A 1 -15.52 16.63 14.93
N ASP A 2 -15.60 15.44 15.52
CA ASP A 2 -15.05 14.24 14.90
C ASP A 2 -15.87 13.99 13.63
N ALA A 3 -15.24 14.19 12.48
CA ALA A 3 -15.84 13.83 11.20
C ALA A 3 -16.04 12.30 11.19
N GLU A 4 -17.12 11.84 10.57
CA GLU A 4 -17.30 10.41 10.34
C GLU A 4 -16.16 9.89 9.45
N PRO A 5 -15.54 8.73 9.78
CA PRO A 5 -14.52 8.12 8.94
C PRO A 5 -14.99 7.93 7.50
N TYR A 6 -14.06 8.01 6.55
CA TYR A 6 -14.36 7.72 5.15
C TYR A 6 -14.78 6.25 4.98
N GLU A 7 -15.81 5.98 4.17
CA GLU A 7 -16.22 4.62 3.83
C GLU A 7 -15.90 4.35 2.36
N PRO A 8 -15.04 3.37 2.03
CA PRO A 8 -14.68 3.08 0.65
C PRO A 8 -15.83 2.38 -0.10
N ASP A 9 -16.02 2.74 -1.37
CA ASP A 9 -16.99 2.11 -2.28
C ASP A 9 -16.49 0.75 -2.81
N HIS A 10 -15.17 0.55 -2.88
CA HIS A 10 -14.53 -0.67 -3.36
C HIS A 10 -13.82 -1.43 -2.24
N PRO A 11 -13.55 -2.74 -2.40
CA PRO A 11 -12.72 -3.49 -1.47
C PRO A 11 -11.25 -3.04 -1.57
N VAL A 12 -10.89 -2.02 -0.78
CA VAL A 12 -9.53 -1.48 -0.71
C VAL A 12 -8.64 -2.40 0.12
N ARG A 13 -7.45 -2.71 -0.42
CA ARG A 13 -6.41 -3.55 0.18
C ARG A 13 -5.12 -2.77 0.42
N PHE A 14 -4.54 -2.97 1.59
CA PHE A 14 -3.26 -2.38 1.96
C PHE A 14 -2.25 -3.42 2.48
N ILE A 15 -1.02 -3.36 1.95
CA ILE A 15 0.14 -3.99 2.58
C ILE A 15 0.69 -3.05 3.65
N THR A 16 0.94 -3.56 4.86
CA THR A 16 1.58 -2.77 5.93
C THR A 16 2.85 -3.43 6.42
N ALA A 17 3.94 -2.67 6.49
CA ALA A 17 5.25 -3.16 6.90
C ALA A 17 6.13 -2.07 7.55
N THR A 18 7.24 -2.49 8.17
CA THR A 18 8.38 -1.60 8.45
C THR A 18 9.51 -1.86 7.46
N SER A 19 10.35 -0.85 7.24
CA SER A 19 11.50 -0.96 6.34
C SER A 19 12.55 -1.98 6.80
N LEU A 20 13.51 -2.27 5.93
CA LEU A 20 14.55 -3.25 6.21
C LEU A 20 15.43 -2.80 7.38
N PHE A 21 15.69 -3.73 8.30
CA PHE A 21 16.37 -3.51 9.59
C PHE A 21 15.68 -2.54 10.55
N ASP A 22 14.41 -2.22 10.31
CA ASP A 22 13.64 -1.36 11.21
C ASP A 22 12.72 -2.18 12.13
N GLY A 23 12.90 -2.03 13.45
CA GLY A 23 12.06 -2.65 14.48
C GLY A 23 10.93 -1.74 15.02
N HIS A 24 10.78 -0.51 14.51
CA HIS A 24 9.81 0.47 15.02
C HIS A 24 8.38 0.23 14.51
N ASP A 25 7.77 -0.87 14.94
CA ASP A 25 6.45 -1.29 14.48
C ASP A 25 5.27 -0.59 15.17
N ALA A 26 5.52 0.21 16.22
CA ALA A 26 4.47 0.85 17.00
C ALA A 26 3.57 1.77 16.15
N ALA A 27 4.17 2.58 15.28
CA ALA A 27 3.44 3.50 14.42
C ALA A 27 2.60 2.74 13.37
N ILE A 28 3.20 1.79 12.65
CA ILE A 28 2.48 1.06 11.60
C ILE A 28 1.36 0.19 12.18
N ASN A 29 1.54 -0.36 13.39
CA ASN A 29 0.50 -1.12 14.08
C ASN A 29 -0.71 -0.26 14.47
N ILE A 30 -0.51 1.03 14.82
CA ILE A 30 -1.61 1.97 15.06
C ILE A 30 -2.32 2.28 13.76
N MET A 31 -1.58 2.65 12.70
CA MET A 31 -2.14 2.98 11.39
C MET A 31 -2.96 1.83 10.82
N ARG A 32 -2.45 0.60 10.90
CA ARG A 32 -3.17 -0.63 10.50
C ARG A 32 -4.52 -0.76 11.21
N ARG A 33 -4.59 -0.54 12.52
CA ARG A 33 -5.84 -0.70 13.28
C ARG A 33 -6.91 0.27 12.80
N ILE A 34 -6.51 1.48 12.44
CA ILE A 34 -7.41 2.51 11.93
C ILE A 34 -7.85 2.19 10.50
N LEU A 35 -6.92 1.74 9.63
CA LEU A 35 -7.26 1.21 8.29
C LEU A 35 -8.33 0.11 8.38
N GLN A 36 -8.11 -0.89 9.25
CA GLN A 36 -9.06 -1.98 9.47
C GLN A 36 -10.42 -1.49 10.00
N ALA A 37 -10.42 -0.49 10.88
CA ALA A 37 -11.65 0.14 11.38
C ALA A 37 -12.40 0.94 10.30
N THR A 38 -11.69 1.39 9.26
CA THR A 38 -12.21 2.13 8.09
C THR A 38 -12.75 1.18 7.00
N GLY A 39 -12.72 -0.13 7.23
CA GLY A 39 -13.22 -1.14 6.27
C GLY A 39 -12.19 -1.64 5.25
N VAL A 40 -10.93 -1.25 5.39
CA VAL A 40 -9.82 -1.69 4.52
C VAL A 40 -9.36 -3.10 4.91
N GLU A 41 -9.14 -3.95 3.91
CA GLU A 41 -8.46 -5.23 4.10
C GLU A 41 -6.95 -4.99 4.23
N VAL A 42 -6.36 -5.34 5.37
CA VAL A 42 -4.95 -5.08 5.65
C VAL A 42 -4.18 -6.39 5.77
N ILE A 43 -3.10 -6.50 4.98
CA ILE A 43 -2.15 -7.60 4.99
C ILE A 43 -0.87 -7.12 5.74
N PRO A 44 -0.70 -7.48 7.03
CA PRO A 44 0.47 -7.07 7.80
C PRO A 44 1.64 -8.01 7.57
N LEU A 45 2.73 -7.49 7.02
CA LEU A 45 3.99 -8.22 6.91
C LEU A 45 4.85 -8.11 8.19
N GLY A 46 4.52 -7.16 9.08
CA GLY A 46 5.28 -6.93 10.30
C GLY A 46 6.54 -6.11 10.03
N HIS A 47 7.64 -6.43 10.70
CA HIS A 47 8.84 -5.59 10.69
C HIS A 47 10.03 -6.21 9.95
N ASN A 48 11.02 -5.39 9.58
CA ASN A 48 12.27 -5.80 8.93
C ASN A 48 12.02 -6.44 7.55
N ARG A 49 11.30 -5.73 6.66
CA ARG A 49 10.93 -6.25 5.34
C ARG A 49 11.74 -5.62 4.22
N SER A 50 12.19 -6.45 3.29
CA SER A 50 12.85 -5.98 2.08
C SER A 50 11.82 -5.37 1.12
N VAL A 51 12.27 -4.46 0.25
CA VAL A 51 11.43 -3.91 -0.82
C VAL A 51 10.82 -5.02 -1.67
N GLN A 52 11.65 -6.01 -2.03
CA GLN A 52 11.22 -7.14 -2.86
C GLN A 52 10.06 -7.91 -2.22
N GLU A 53 10.14 -8.23 -0.93
CA GLU A 53 9.09 -8.99 -0.23
C GLU A 53 7.76 -8.20 -0.19
N ILE A 54 7.84 -6.88 0.06
CA ILE A 54 6.66 -6.01 0.08
C ILE A 54 6.02 -5.93 -1.31
N VAL A 55 6.83 -5.71 -2.35
CA VAL A 55 6.33 -5.55 -3.72
C VAL A 55 5.73 -6.85 -4.26
N GLU A 56 6.39 -7.99 -4.03
CA GLU A 56 5.86 -9.30 -4.44
C GLU A 56 4.52 -9.57 -3.76
N THR A 57 4.41 -9.33 -2.45
CA THR A 57 3.15 -9.53 -1.74
C THR A 57 2.07 -8.56 -2.21
N ALA A 58 2.40 -7.30 -2.48
CA ALA A 58 1.43 -6.30 -2.94
C ALA A 58 0.81 -6.68 -4.29
N ILE A 59 1.60 -7.27 -5.18
CA ILE A 59 1.14 -7.73 -6.49
C ILE A 59 0.33 -9.02 -6.36
N GLU A 60 0.77 -9.97 -5.52
CA GLU A 60 0.05 -11.24 -5.31
C GLU A 60 -1.32 -11.02 -4.66
N GLU A 61 -1.43 -10.05 -3.75
CA GLU A 61 -2.66 -9.71 -3.04
C GLU A 61 -3.52 -8.68 -3.78
N ASP A 62 -3.07 -8.19 -4.95
CA ASP A 62 -3.75 -7.18 -5.76
C ASP A 62 -4.13 -5.95 -4.90
N ALA A 63 -3.12 -5.35 -4.26
CA ALA A 63 -3.31 -4.27 -3.29
C ALA A 63 -3.33 -2.89 -3.96
N GLN A 64 -4.26 -2.01 -3.56
CA GLN A 64 -4.28 -0.62 -4.04
C GLN A 64 -3.20 0.25 -3.37
N GLY A 65 -2.73 -0.15 -2.19
CA GLY A 65 -1.79 0.67 -1.40
C GLY A 65 -0.76 -0.13 -0.61
N ILE A 66 0.41 0.47 -0.44
CA ILE A 66 1.47 0.01 0.45
C ILE A 66 1.73 1.10 1.48
N ALA A 67 1.74 0.76 2.77
CA ALA A 67 2.10 1.68 3.84
C ALA A 67 3.33 1.16 4.61
N VAL A 68 4.42 1.94 4.56
CA VAL A 68 5.69 1.59 5.21
C VAL A 68 6.08 2.63 6.27
N SER A 69 6.43 2.15 7.46
CA SER A 69 7.16 2.98 8.42
C SER A 69 8.67 2.79 8.31
N SER A 70 9.43 3.88 8.25
CA SER A 70 10.91 3.86 8.18
C SER A 70 11.55 4.85 9.16
N TYR A 71 12.15 4.33 10.22
CA TYR A 71 12.78 5.08 11.31
C TYR A 71 14.30 4.89 11.41
N GLN A 72 14.91 4.02 10.58
CA GLN A 72 16.35 3.74 10.62
C GLN A 72 17.18 4.49 9.56
N GLY A 73 16.53 5.32 8.74
CA GLY A 73 17.18 5.99 7.61
C GLY A 73 17.25 5.10 6.37
N GLY A 74 17.93 5.56 5.32
CA GLY A 74 17.96 4.89 4.01
C GLY A 74 16.60 4.88 3.30
N HIS A 75 15.65 5.70 3.76
CA HIS A 75 14.30 5.79 3.20
C HIS A 75 14.29 6.31 1.77
N MET A 76 15.24 7.16 1.39
CA MET A 76 15.35 7.66 0.02
C MET A 76 15.51 6.49 -0.95
N GLU A 77 16.59 5.71 -0.78
CA GLU A 77 16.88 4.56 -1.63
C GLU A 77 15.82 3.46 -1.49
N TYR A 78 15.28 3.27 -0.29
CA TYR A 78 14.26 2.26 -0.04
C TYR A 78 12.96 2.53 -0.80
N PHE A 79 12.47 3.77 -0.75
CA PHE A 79 11.22 4.15 -1.41
C PHE A 79 11.40 4.28 -2.93
N THR A 80 12.50 4.88 -3.42
CA THR A 80 12.74 4.95 -4.86
C THR A 80 12.89 3.56 -5.48
N TYR A 81 13.60 2.64 -4.79
CA TYR A 81 13.70 1.26 -5.26
C TYR A 81 12.34 0.54 -5.27
N MET A 82 11.48 0.81 -4.29
CA MET A 82 10.12 0.25 -4.28
C MET A 82 9.27 0.74 -5.45
N HIS A 83 9.35 2.02 -5.76
CA HIS A 83 8.68 2.61 -6.91
C HIS A 83 9.17 1.97 -8.22
N ASP A 84 10.49 1.94 -8.44
CA ASP A 84 11.08 1.37 -9.66
C ASP A 84 10.70 -0.10 -9.85
N LEU A 85 10.66 -0.88 -8.76
CA LEU A 85 10.33 -2.31 -8.83
C LEU A 85 8.84 -2.55 -9.13
N LEU A 86 7.94 -1.67 -8.69
CA LEU A 86 6.52 -1.72 -9.07
C LEU A 86 6.35 -1.38 -10.55
N GLU A 87 7.00 -0.32 -11.04
CA GLU A 87 6.98 0.04 -12.46
C GLU A 87 7.55 -1.08 -13.34
N GLU A 88 8.68 -1.68 -12.96
CA GLU A 88 9.30 -2.80 -13.68
C GLU A 88 8.35 -3.99 -13.81
N LYS A 89 7.52 -4.23 -12.78
CA LYS A 89 6.55 -5.33 -12.74
C LYS A 89 5.18 -4.97 -13.31
N GLY A 90 4.98 -3.75 -13.80
CA GLY A 90 3.69 -3.28 -14.36
C GLY A 90 2.60 -3.11 -13.30
N ALA A 91 2.98 -2.79 -12.07
CA ALA A 91 2.10 -2.59 -10.92
C ALA A 91 2.10 -1.12 -10.45
N ASP A 92 2.19 -0.18 -11.40
CA ASP A 92 2.23 1.27 -11.16
C ASP A 92 0.93 1.84 -10.54
N HIS A 93 -0.16 1.07 -10.59
CA HIS A 93 -1.41 1.42 -9.91
C HIS A 93 -1.31 1.36 -8.37
N ILE A 94 -0.33 0.64 -7.82
CA ILE A 94 -0.16 0.46 -6.37
C ILE A 94 0.47 1.71 -5.77
N ARG A 95 -0.24 2.39 -4.88
CA ARG A 95 0.21 3.65 -4.29
C ARG A 95 1.10 3.41 -3.07
N ILE A 96 2.27 4.05 -3.04
CA ILE A 96 3.20 3.95 -1.90
C ILE A 96 2.96 5.10 -0.92
N TYR A 97 2.78 4.76 0.35
CA TYR A 97 2.68 5.67 1.48
C TYR A 97 3.78 5.40 2.49
N GLY A 98 4.33 6.45 3.08
CA GLY A 98 5.43 6.35 4.03
C GLY A 98 5.26 7.21 5.27
N GLY A 99 5.99 6.85 6.34
CA GLY A 99 6.14 7.68 7.53
C GLY A 99 7.40 7.32 8.31
N GLY A 100 8.11 8.31 8.83
CA GLY A 100 9.36 8.10 9.59
C GLY A 100 9.52 9.06 10.77
N GLY A 101 8.43 9.70 11.19
CA GLY A 101 8.49 10.78 12.16
C GLY A 101 9.43 11.90 11.70
N GLY A 102 10.37 12.29 12.56
CA GLY A 102 11.37 13.30 12.25
C GLY A 102 12.57 12.82 11.40
N VAL A 103 12.63 11.54 11.03
CA VAL A 103 13.75 10.97 10.26
C VAL A 103 13.72 11.43 8.81
N ILE A 104 12.52 11.59 8.23
CA ILE A 104 12.34 12.08 6.86
C ILE A 104 12.14 13.61 6.90
N VAL A 105 13.12 14.34 6.37
CA VAL A 105 13.10 15.82 6.38
C VAL A 105 12.18 16.36 5.27
N PRO A 106 11.70 17.62 5.34
CA PRO A 106 10.76 18.13 4.35
C PRO A 106 11.30 18.13 2.92
N ALA A 107 12.61 18.31 2.73
CA ALA A 107 13.24 18.25 1.41
C ALA A 107 13.19 16.83 0.83
N GLU A 108 13.50 15.81 1.63
CA GLU A 108 13.42 14.39 1.25
C GLU A 108 11.99 13.95 0.98
N LYS A 109 11.02 14.36 1.81
CA LYS A 109 9.59 14.14 1.53
C LYS A 109 9.23 14.66 0.14
N LYS A 110 9.59 15.92 -0.14
CA LYS A 110 9.29 16.55 -1.43
C LYS A 110 9.91 15.77 -2.58
N GLU A 111 11.18 15.39 -2.45
CA GLU A 111 11.90 14.61 -3.46
C GLU A 111 11.25 13.23 -3.70
N LEU A 112 10.85 12.53 -2.65
CA LEU A 112 10.13 11.25 -2.75
C LEU A 112 8.76 11.38 -3.41
N GLU A 113 7.99 12.41 -3.03
CA GLU A 113 6.67 12.66 -3.62
C GLU A 113 6.77 13.11 -5.09
N GLU A 114 7.80 13.88 -5.45
CA GLU A 114 8.11 14.21 -6.85
C GLU A 114 8.59 13.00 -7.66
N TYR A 115 9.18 12.00 -7.02
CA TYR A 115 9.65 10.78 -7.67
C TYR A 115 8.50 9.83 -8.07
N GLY A 116 7.42 9.81 -7.29
CA GLY A 116 6.25 8.94 -7.53
C GLY A 116 5.66 8.31 -6.27
N ILE A 117 6.20 8.59 -5.08
CA ILE A 117 5.59 8.15 -3.82
C ILE A 117 4.33 8.98 -3.57
N ALA A 118 3.19 8.32 -3.32
CA ALA A 118 1.90 8.99 -3.25
C ALA A 118 1.84 10.02 -2.11
N ARG A 119 2.36 9.68 -0.92
CA ARG A 119 2.50 10.62 0.20
C ARG A 119 3.43 10.10 1.29
N ILE A 120 4.25 10.99 1.86
CA ILE A 120 5.02 10.73 3.09
C ILE A 120 4.47 11.56 4.25
N PHE A 121 3.91 10.94 5.28
CA PHE A 121 3.36 11.66 6.43
C PHE A 121 4.44 12.07 7.43
N ARG A 122 4.52 13.38 7.70
CA ARG A 122 5.38 13.95 8.75
C ARG A 122 4.58 14.22 10.03
N PRO A 123 5.25 14.33 11.20
CA PRO A 123 4.58 14.54 12.48
C PRO A 123 3.61 15.73 12.49
N GLU A 124 3.96 16.82 11.79
CA GLU A 124 3.14 18.01 11.71
C GLU A 124 1.81 17.74 10.99
N GLU A 125 1.84 16.97 9.89
CA GLU A 125 0.63 16.57 9.15
C GLU A 125 -0.27 15.67 10.03
N GLY A 126 0.32 14.78 10.82
CA GLY A 126 -0.43 13.98 11.80
C GLY A 126 -1.10 14.80 12.90
N MET A 127 -0.54 15.95 13.28
CA MET A 127 -1.16 16.87 14.24
C MET A 127 -2.28 17.69 13.61
N GLU A 128 -2.15 18.06 12.34
CA GLU A 128 -3.15 18.86 11.62
C GLU A 128 -4.35 18.02 11.18
N MET A 129 -4.12 16.84 10.61
CA MET A 129 -5.15 15.96 10.07
C MET A 129 -5.75 15.03 11.13
N GLY A 130 -4.99 14.73 12.18
CA GLY A 130 -5.26 13.60 13.06
C GLY A 130 -4.99 12.25 12.38
N LEU A 131 -4.96 11.18 13.18
CA LEU A 131 -4.69 9.84 12.63
C LEU A 131 -5.78 9.36 11.67
N GLN A 132 -7.06 9.63 11.99
CA GLN A 132 -8.17 9.25 11.11
C GLN A 132 -8.10 10.01 9.78
N GLY A 133 -7.87 11.33 9.79
CA GLY A 133 -7.79 12.12 8.56
C GLY A 133 -6.64 11.71 7.64
N MET A 134 -5.52 11.25 8.21
CA MET A 134 -4.44 10.66 7.40
C MET A 134 -4.91 9.37 6.72
N ILE A 135 -5.61 8.49 7.43
CA ILE A 135 -6.15 7.26 6.87
C ILE A 135 -7.23 7.56 5.81
N ASP A 136 -8.17 8.45 6.09
CA ASP A 136 -9.21 8.84 5.13
C ASP A 136 -8.58 9.31 3.81
N SER A 137 -7.54 10.15 3.89
CA SER A 137 -6.80 10.61 2.71
C SER A 137 -6.08 9.48 1.97
N MET A 138 -5.63 8.42 2.65
CA MET A 138 -5.03 7.26 2.01
C MET A 138 -6.09 6.39 1.33
N VAL A 139 -7.20 6.13 2.03
CA VAL A 139 -8.26 5.24 1.56
C VAL A 139 -9.01 5.86 0.38
N GLU A 140 -9.40 7.13 0.45
CA GLU A 140 -10.06 7.84 -0.65
C GLU A 140 -9.20 7.83 -1.92
N ALA A 141 -7.89 7.99 -1.76
CA ALA A 141 -6.94 7.93 -2.87
C ALA A 141 -6.82 6.50 -3.47
N CYS A 142 -7.02 5.46 -2.65
CA CYS A 142 -6.95 4.07 -3.06
C CYS A 142 -8.32 3.45 -3.39
N ASP A 143 -9.40 4.22 -3.39
CA ASP A 143 -10.75 3.71 -3.62
C ASP A 143 -11.06 3.61 -5.12
N PHE A 144 -10.48 2.61 -5.77
CA PHE A 144 -10.70 2.29 -7.18
C PHE A 144 -10.80 0.78 -7.41
N PRO A 145 -11.53 0.35 -8.45
CA PRO A 145 -11.62 -1.06 -8.80
C PRO A 145 -10.30 -1.54 -9.43
N ILE A 146 -9.78 -2.68 -8.99
CA ILE A 146 -8.63 -3.33 -9.65
C ILE A 146 -9.07 -4.43 -10.63
N VAL A 147 -10.22 -5.06 -10.38
CA VAL A 147 -10.80 -6.04 -11.30
C VAL A 147 -11.66 -5.33 -12.35
N ASP A 148 -11.49 -5.71 -13.62
CA ASP A 148 -12.42 -5.31 -14.68
C ASP A 148 -13.84 -5.74 -14.29
N ALA A 149 -14.75 -4.78 -14.19
CA ALA A 149 -16.17 -5.04 -13.93
C ALA A 149 -16.82 -5.93 -15.01
N ASP A 150 -16.16 -6.08 -16.15
CA ASP A 150 -16.56 -6.92 -17.28
C ASP A 150 -16.06 -8.38 -17.17
N PHE A 151 -15.36 -8.76 -16.09
CA PHE A 151 -15.05 -10.17 -15.83
C PHE A 151 -16.34 -10.93 -15.47
N ALA A 152 -17.03 -11.40 -16.50
CA ALA A 152 -18.11 -12.36 -16.37
C ALA A 152 -17.51 -13.76 -16.35
N VAL A 153 -17.77 -14.50 -15.27
CA VAL A 153 -17.60 -15.96 -15.29
C VAL A 153 -18.55 -16.48 -16.37
N PRO A 154 -18.07 -17.16 -17.42
CA PRO A 154 -18.95 -17.72 -18.44
C PRO A 154 -19.96 -18.64 -17.77
N ASP A 155 -21.25 -18.51 -18.12
CA ASP A 155 -22.31 -19.39 -17.61
C ASP A 155 -22.03 -20.88 -17.88
N GLU A 156 -21.21 -21.17 -18.89
CA GLU A 156 -20.73 -22.51 -19.22
C GLU A 156 -19.21 -22.59 -19.06
N VAL A 157 -18.76 -23.43 -18.13
CA VAL A 157 -17.38 -23.90 -18.09
C VAL A 157 -17.16 -24.76 -19.33
N PRO A 158 -16.21 -24.43 -20.23
CA PRO A 158 -15.93 -25.26 -21.40
C PRO A 158 -15.67 -26.70 -20.95
N ALA A 159 -16.35 -27.66 -21.59
CA ALA A 159 -16.14 -29.07 -21.28
C ALA A 159 -14.64 -29.40 -21.45
N ARG A 160 -14.05 -29.99 -20.40
CA ARG A 160 -12.65 -30.43 -20.40
C ARG A 160 -12.40 -31.35 -21.59
N ASP A 161 -11.67 -30.87 -22.59
CA ASP A 161 -11.26 -31.68 -23.75
C ASP A 161 -9.93 -32.36 -23.45
N ASP A 162 -10.01 -33.61 -22.98
CA ASP A 162 -8.85 -34.44 -22.67
C ASP A 162 -7.95 -34.70 -23.91
N ARG A 163 -8.42 -34.44 -25.14
CA ARG A 163 -7.60 -34.61 -26.36
C ARG A 163 -6.67 -33.43 -26.64
N VAL A 164 -6.94 -32.25 -26.08
CA VAL A 164 -6.08 -31.06 -26.23
C VAL A 164 -4.87 -31.17 -25.31
N LEU A 165 -5.08 -31.59 -24.06
CA LEU A 165 -4.00 -31.80 -23.07
C LEU A 165 -3.01 -32.90 -23.47
N ALA A 166 -3.45 -33.91 -24.22
CA ALA A 166 -2.58 -35.01 -24.67
C ALA A 166 -1.66 -34.63 -25.85
N ARG A 167 -1.75 -33.41 -26.37
CA ARG A 167 -0.97 -32.92 -27.52
C ARG A 167 0.02 -31.80 -27.20
N GLU A 168 0.03 -31.30 -25.97
CA GLU A 168 1.05 -30.35 -25.45
C GLU A 168 2.15 -31.08 -24.67
#